data_AF-A0A9D5NJ20-F1
#
_entry.id   AF-A0A9D5NJ20-F1
#
_cell.length_a   1.000
_cell.length_b   1.000
_cell.length_c   1.000
_cell.angle_alpha   90.00
_cell.angle_beta   90.00
_cell.angle_gamma   90.00
#
_symmetry.space_group_name_H-M   'P 1'
#
loop_
_entity.id
_entity.type
_entity.pdbx_description
1 polymer ?
#
loop_
_entity_poly.entity_id
_entity_poly.type
_entity_poly.pdbx_seq_one_letter_code
_entity_poly.pdbx_strand_id
1 'polypeptide(L)'
;MPETNKTSSATKRTNTTNTETKKKVVKKVVRRKKKAKHSKLLWFALVVAAIPCILVVYILFSALVDTGKPIFGDRYTNDLDPAITEQQTNNIEYNIKLIENVENVSLNLISSTLRITIDMTDTLTVEDAKNIGMKAAEAIDEVLPYETYFTQYGTKKMYDFEITVIDQLPTDTTTPLIQVIVYKNGGMTAPGTQVLSESKNPEYVEQLEAEKAAQEANTEGN
;
A
#
# COMPACT_ATOMS: atom_id res chain seq x y z
N MET A 1 -32.62 69.20 -31.38
CA MET A 1 -34.05 69.43 -31.64
C MET A 1 -34.68 68.14 -32.16
N PRO A 2 -35.93 67.74 -31.81
CA PRO A 2 -36.80 68.24 -30.75
C PRO A 2 -37.39 67.17 -29.78
N GLU A 3 -38.02 67.48 -28.64
CA GLU A 3 -37.69 68.45 -27.56
C GLU A 3 -38.56 68.15 -26.31
N THR A 4 -38.01 68.29 -25.09
CA THR A 4 -38.64 68.68 -23.79
C THR A 4 -40.08 68.30 -23.37
N ASN A 5 -40.24 67.95 -22.08
CA ASN A 5 -41.26 68.51 -21.16
C ASN A 5 -40.94 68.08 -19.71
N LYS A 6 -41.20 68.80 -18.61
CA LYS A 6 -41.37 70.23 -18.27
C LYS A 6 -41.80 70.27 -16.78
N THR A 7 -41.10 71.03 -15.93
CA THR A 7 -41.64 71.78 -14.75
C THR A 7 -42.35 70.97 -13.62
N SER A 8 -42.54 71.43 -12.37
CA SER A 8 -42.41 72.78 -11.79
C SER A 8 -42.19 72.80 -10.25
N SER A 9 -41.49 73.84 -9.78
CA SER A 9 -41.74 74.66 -8.55
C SER A 9 -41.87 74.07 -7.11
N ALA A 10 -40.95 74.54 -6.26
CA ALA A 10 -41.17 75.35 -5.04
C ALA A 10 -41.75 74.75 -3.73
N THR A 11 -40.86 74.60 -2.74
CA THR A 11 -40.89 75.22 -1.39
C THR A 11 -42.21 75.27 -0.59
N LYS A 12 -42.27 74.51 0.52
CA LYS A 12 -42.49 75.11 1.86
C LYS A 12 -42.10 74.21 3.05
N ARG A 13 -41.75 74.86 4.16
CA ARG A 13 -41.49 74.30 5.50
C ARG A 13 -42.80 73.94 6.21
N THR A 14 -42.77 73.00 7.16
CA THR A 14 -43.10 73.25 8.59
C THR A 14 -42.69 72.08 9.50
N ASN A 15 -42.23 72.41 10.71
CA ASN A 15 -41.99 71.46 11.80
C ASN A 15 -43.29 71.15 12.55
N THR A 16 -43.37 69.97 13.19
CA THR A 16 -44.14 69.78 14.45
C THR A 16 -43.35 68.87 15.40
N THR A 17 -43.47 69.14 16.70
CA THR A 17 -42.68 68.60 17.82
C THR A 17 -43.14 67.23 18.33
N ASN A 18 -42.26 66.51 19.05
CA ASN A 18 -42.46 66.11 20.47
C ASN A 18 -41.27 65.31 21.04
N THR A 19 -41.34 64.98 22.33
CA THR A 19 -40.21 65.04 23.29
C THR A 19 -39.89 63.72 24.03
N GLU A 20 -38.65 63.62 24.55
CA GLU A 20 -38.18 62.74 25.65
C GLU A 20 -38.14 61.19 25.38
N THR A 21 -37.20 60.39 25.90
CA THR A 21 -36.62 60.31 27.26
C THR A 21 -35.21 59.63 27.26
N LYS A 22 -34.43 59.79 28.35
CA LYS A 22 -33.15 59.05 28.59
C LYS A 22 -33.33 57.93 29.63
N LYS A 23 -32.67 56.77 29.48
CA LYS A 23 -32.51 55.76 30.55
C LYS A 23 -31.11 55.11 30.59
N LYS A 24 -30.76 54.55 31.76
CA LYS A 24 -29.38 54.30 32.25
C LYS A 24 -28.80 52.93 31.87
N VAL A 25 -27.46 52.86 31.77
CA VAL A 25 -26.69 51.62 31.53
C VAL A 25 -26.35 50.89 32.84
N VAL A 26 -26.50 49.56 32.87
CA VAL A 26 -26.09 48.68 33.98
C VAL A 26 -24.68 48.13 33.74
N LYS A 27 -23.80 48.18 34.75
CA LYS A 27 -22.42 47.66 34.65
C LYS A 27 -22.36 46.15 34.96
N LYS A 28 -21.79 45.36 34.04
CA LYS A 28 -21.55 43.92 34.19
C LYS A 28 -20.14 43.66 34.74
N VAL A 29 -20.01 43.02 35.91
CA VAL A 29 -18.71 42.69 36.51
C VAL A 29 -18.14 41.42 35.87
N VAL A 30 -17.04 41.55 35.12
CA VAL A 30 -16.38 40.42 34.46
C VAL A 30 -15.27 39.85 35.37
N ARG A 31 -15.44 38.61 35.85
CA ARG A 31 -14.38 37.87 36.53
C ARG A 31 -13.25 37.56 35.55
N ARG A 32 -12.06 38.12 35.78
CA ARG A 32 -10.87 37.85 34.94
C ARG A 32 -10.30 36.46 35.26
N LYS A 33 -10.35 35.53 34.31
CA LYS A 33 -9.52 34.31 34.36
C LYS A 33 -8.05 34.75 34.31
N LYS A 34 -7.24 34.36 35.31
CA LYS A 34 -5.78 34.60 35.28
C LYS A 34 -5.20 33.79 34.11
N LYS A 35 -4.68 34.46 33.08
CA LYS A 35 -3.86 33.79 32.06
C LYS A 35 -2.60 33.26 32.76
N ALA A 36 -2.32 31.97 32.61
CA ALA A 36 -1.06 31.41 33.07
C ALA A 36 0.09 32.16 32.37
N LYS A 37 1.04 32.69 33.14
CA LYS A 37 2.23 33.31 32.56
C LYS A 37 3.15 32.18 32.09
N HIS A 38 3.21 31.93 30.79
CA HIS A 38 4.23 31.05 30.21
C HIS A 38 5.61 31.59 30.60
N SER A 39 6.32 30.84 31.44
CA SER A 39 7.68 31.20 31.85
C SER A 39 8.65 30.76 30.75
N LYS A 40 9.46 31.70 30.24
CA LYS A 40 10.49 31.41 29.22
C LYS A 40 11.46 30.31 29.68
N LEU A 41 11.67 30.21 31.00
CA LEU A 41 12.47 29.17 31.65
C LEU A 41 11.89 27.75 31.46
N LEU A 42 10.55 27.59 31.45
CA LEU A 42 9.89 26.31 31.23
C LEU A 42 10.07 25.86 29.77
N TRP A 43 9.98 26.79 28.81
CA TRP A 43 10.33 26.51 27.42
C TRP A 43 11.82 26.13 27.25
N PHE A 44 12.73 26.81 27.94
CA PHE A 44 14.16 26.47 27.90
C PHE A 44 14.42 25.06 28.45
N ALA A 45 13.85 24.72 29.61
CA ALA A 45 13.95 23.37 30.18
C ALA A 45 13.33 22.31 29.26
N LEU A 46 12.19 22.60 28.62
CA LEU A 46 11.55 21.72 27.64
C LEU A 46 12.47 21.47 26.42
N VAL A 47 13.11 22.50 25.87
CA VAL A 47 14.05 22.34 24.74
C VAL A 47 15.26 21.48 25.14
N VAL A 48 15.85 21.72 26.31
CA VAL A 48 16.99 20.92 26.81
C VAL A 48 16.58 19.46 27.03
N ALA A 49 15.40 19.20 27.58
CA ALA A 49 14.87 17.85 27.75
C ALA A 49 14.45 17.17 26.42
N ALA A 50 14.09 17.95 25.40
CA ALA A 50 13.69 17.42 24.10
C ALA A 50 14.89 16.87 23.28
N ILE A 51 16.09 17.43 23.44
CA ILE A 51 17.30 17.01 22.69
C ILE A 51 17.56 15.49 22.80
N PRO A 52 17.66 14.86 24.00
CA PRO A 52 17.86 13.41 24.10
C PRO A 52 16.65 12.61 23.58
N CYS A 53 15.42 13.10 23.76
CA CYS A 53 14.22 12.44 23.24
C CYS A 53 14.21 12.42 21.69
N ILE A 54 14.62 13.52 21.04
CA ILE A 54 14.71 13.60 19.58
C ILE A 54 15.77 12.63 19.04
N LEU A 55 16.92 12.49 19.72
CA LEU A 55 17.93 11.50 19.36
C LEU A 55 17.39 10.06 19.46
N VAL A 56 16.68 9.72 20.53
CA VAL A 56 16.07 8.39 20.70
C VAL A 56 15.01 8.12 19.63
N VAL A 57 14.14 9.11 19.33
CA VAL A 57 13.15 9.00 18.25
C VAL A 57 13.81 8.84 16.88
N TYR A 58 14.89 9.58 16.60
CA TYR A 58 15.64 9.47 15.35
C TYR A 58 16.29 8.09 15.19
N ILE A 59 16.91 7.55 16.24
CA ILE A 59 17.51 6.20 16.23
C ILE A 59 16.42 5.13 16.05
N LEU A 60 15.29 5.24 16.76
CA LEU A 60 14.16 4.32 16.61
C LEU A 60 13.58 4.36 15.19
N PHE A 61 13.40 5.54 14.62
CA PHE A 61 12.85 5.69 13.26
C PHE A 61 13.84 5.14 12.21
N SER A 62 15.14 5.42 12.36
CA SER A 62 16.18 4.87 11.47
C SER A 62 16.25 3.35 11.57
N ALA A 63 16.22 2.81 12.80
CA ALA A 63 16.21 1.37 13.03
C ALA A 63 14.95 0.69 12.47
N LEU A 64 13.76 1.31 12.59
CA LEU A 64 12.54 0.80 11.95
C LEU A 64 12.64 0.79 10.42
N VAL A 65 13.28 1.79 9.82
CA VAL A 65 13.51 1.89 8.37
C VAL A 65 14.58 0.90 7.88
N ASP A 66 15.55 0.53 8.71
CA ASP A 66 16.63 -0.42 8.34
C ASP A 66 16.37 -1.87 8.78
N THR A 67 15.42 -2.11 9.68
CA THR A 67 15.03 -3.47 10.08
C THR A 67 14.42 -4.22 8.91
N GLY A 68 14.91 -5.43 8.64
CA GLY A 68 14.42 -6.28 7.55
C GLY A 68 15.11 -6.06 6.20
N LYS A 69 15.99 -5.06 6.05
CA LYS A 69 16.86 -4.96 4.87
C LYS A 69 17.90 -6.09 4.91
N PRO A 70 18.00 -6.94 3.86
CA PRO A 70 18.98 -8.01 3.82
C PRO A 70 20.41 -7.45 3.77
N ILE A 71 21.32 -8.06 4.53
CA ILE A 71 22.75 -7.67 4.52
C ILE A 71 23.38 -8.16 3.21
N PHE A 72 23.66 -7.21 2.32
CA PHE A 72 24.45 -7.46 1.12
C PHE A 72 25.94 -7.41 1.46
N GLY A 73 26.59 -8.58 1.50
CA GLY A 73 28.02 -8.67 1.23
C GLY A 73 28.30 -8.62 -0.29
N ASP A 74 29.51 -8.98 -0.71
CA ASP A 74 29.94 -8.91 -2.13
C ASP A 74 29.24 -9.87 -3.11
N ARG A 75 28.11 -10.47 -2.72
CA ARG A 75 27.37 -11.50 -3.49
C ARG A 75 26.84 -11.03 -4.85
N TYR A 76 26.74 -9.71 -5.06
CA TYR A 76 26.27 -9.05 -6.29
C TYR A 76 27.22 -7.95 -6.78
N THR A 77 28.49 -7.95 -6.37
CA THR A 77 29.43 -6.89 -6.77
C THR A 77 29.73 -6.99 -8.27
N ASN A 78 29.26 -6.01 -9.06
CA ASN A 78 29.21 -5.97 -10.53
C ASN A 78 28.15 -6.87 -11.21
N ASP A 79 27.24 -7.47 -10.45
CA ASP A 79 26.01 -8.12 -10.93
C ASP A 79 24.84 -7.10 -10.96
N LEU A 80 23.65 -7.52 -11.41
CA LEU A 80 22.41 -6.73 -11.34
C LEU A 80 22.47 -5.36 -12.06
N ASP A 81 23.07 -5.37 -13.25
CA ASP A 81 23.32 -4.19 -14.08
C ASP A 81 22.72 -4.43 -15.48
N PRO A 82 21.66 -3.70 -15.89
CA PRO A 82 21.10 -2.51 -15.23
C PRO A 82 20.32 -2.81 -13.94
N ALA A 83 20.39 -1.89 -12.98
CA ALA A 83 19.64 -1.99 -11.73
C ALA A 83 18.15 -1.64 -11.93
N ILE A 84 17.26 -2.36 -11.25
CA ILE A 84 15.82 -2.04 -11.19
C ILE A 84 15.61 -0.81 -10.28
N THR A 85 14.85 0.17 -10.78
CA THR A 85 14.52 1.41 -10.05
C THR A 85 13.14 1.37 -9.39
N GLU A 86 12.95 2.18 -8.34
CA GLU A 86 11.65 2.34 -7.67
C GLU A 86 10.55 2.84 -8.63
N GLN A 87 10.90 3.67 -9.62
CA GLN A 87 9.94 4.11 -10.64
C GLN A 87 9.45 2.94 -11.51
N GLN A 88 10.35 2.01 -11.87
CA GLN A 88 9.96 0.82 -12.64
C GLN A 88 9.09 -0.11 -11.81
N THR A 89 9.41 -0.34 -10.53
CA THR A 89 8.56 -1.17 -9.65
C THR A 89 7.18 -0.56 -9.44
N ASN A 90 7.10 0.76 -9.23
CA ASN A 90 5.81 1.44 -9.06
C ASN A 90 4.96 1.41 -10.34
N ASN A 91 5.60 1.46 -11.52
CA ASN A 91 4.91 1.33 -12.81
C ASN A 91 4.40 -0.10 -13.05
N ILE A 92 5.18 -1.12 -12.68
CA ILE A 92 4.74 -2.53 -12.72
C ILE A 92 3.55 -2.75 -11.78
N GLU A 93 3.64 -2.31 -10.52
CA GLU A 93 2.55 -2.46 -9.56
C GLU A 93 1.26 -1.77 -10.04
N TYR A 94 1.38 -0.58 -10.65
CA TYR A 94 0.27 0.13 -11.26
C TYR A 94 -0.33 -0.64 -12.45
N ASN A 95 0.49 -1.14 -13.37
CA ASN A 95 0.02 -1.91 -14.53
C ASN A 95 -0.69 -3.21 -14.11
N ILE A 96 -0.16 -3.93 -13.11
CA ILE A 96 -0.78 -5.15 -12.58
C ILE A 96 -2.13 -4.83 -11.91
N LYS A 97 -2.25 -3.70 -11.20
CA LYS A 97 -3.53 -3.22 -10.63
C LYS A 97 -4.60 -2.85 -11.66
N LEU A 98 -4.25 -2.75 -12.95
CA LEU A 98 -5.22 -2.56 -14.05
C LEU A 98 -5.69 -3.87 -14.67
N ILE A 99 -5.13 -5.02 -14.28
CA ILE A 99 -5.59 -6.33 -14.74
C ILE A 99 -6.97 -6.62 -14.13
N GLU A 100 -7.89 -7.10 -14.96
CA GLU A 100 -9.24 -7.46 -14.54
C GLU A 100 -9.24 -8.50 -13.40
N ASN A 101 -10.11 -8.31 -12.41
CA ASN A 101 -10.26 -9.14 -11.20
C ASN A 101 -9.04 -9.18 -10.25
N VAL A 102 -8.12 -8.22 -10.38
CA VAL A 102 -7.10 -7.94 -9.35
C VAL A 102 -7.66 -6.95 -8.33
N GLU A 103 -7.67 -7.31 -7.06
CA GLU A 103 -8.16 -6.46 -5.96
C GLU A 103 -7.01 -5.74 -5.26
N ASN A 104 -5.86 -6.40 -5.10
CA ASN A 104 -4.69 -5.82 -4.47
C ASN A 104 -3.38 -6.36 -5.09
N VAL A 105 -2.32 -5.56 -5.02
CA VAL A 105 -0.96 -5.94 -5.42
C VAL A 105 0.01 -5.39 -4.41
N SER A 106 0.91 -6.25 -3.93
CA SER A 106 2.09 -5.87 -3.15
C SER A 106 3.35 -6.31 -3.89
N LEU A 107 4.26 -5.38 -4.15
CA LEU A 107 5.52 -5.64 -4.85
C LEU A 107 6.71 -5.30 -3.94
N ASN A 108 7.65 -6.23 -3.81
CA ASN A 108 8.86 -6.08 -3.02
C ASN A 108 10.09 -6.64 -3.77
N LEU A 109 11.09 -5.80 -4.05
CA LEU A 109 12.38 -6.25 -4.58
C LEU A 109 13.32 -6.61 -3.42
N ILE A 110 13.51 -7.91 -3.17
CA ILE A 110 14.31 -8.42 -2.04
C ILE A 110 15.42 -9.32 -2.57
N SER A 111 16.68 -8.96 -2.29
CA SER A 111 17.86 -9.78 -2.62
C SER A 111 17.92 -10.31 -4.06
N SER A 112 17.76 -9.41 -5.03
CA SER A 112 17.64 -9.69 -6.48
C SER A 112 16.42 -10.48 -6.94
N THR A 113 15.45 -10.77 -6.07
CA THR A 113 14.16 -11.33 -6.48
C THR A 113 13.08 -10.26 -6.43
N LEU A 114 12.44 -9.99 -7.56
CA LEU A 114 11.23 -9.19 -7.64
C LEU A 114 10.04 -10.06 -7.21
N ARG A 115 9.55 -9.86 -5.99
CA ARG A 115 8.43 -10.62 -5.43
C ARG A 115 7.16 -9.81 -5.53
N ILE A 116 6.12 -10.40 -6.12
CA ILE A 116 4.81 -9.78 -6.29
C ILE A 116 3.77 -10.73 -5.68
N THR A 117 2.88 -10.19 -4.87
CA THR A 117 1.68 -10.88 -4.39
C THR A 117 0.47 -10.17 -4.95
N ILE A 118 -0.41 -10.94 -5.60
CA ILE A 118 -1.65 -10.48 -6.23
C ILE A 118 -2.81 -11.14 -5.48
N ASP A 119 -3.70 -10.30 -4.95
CA ASP A 119 -4.97 -10.69 -4.35
C ASP A 119 -6.02 -10.60 -5.47
N MET A 120 -6.65 -11.73 -5.81
CA MET A 120 -7.67 -11.81 -6.87
C MET A 120 -9.06 -12.00 -6.27
N THR A 121 -10.10 -11.68 -7.04
CA THR A 121 -11.48 -11.91 -6.60
C THR A 121 -11.79 -13.40 -6.33
N ASP A 122 -12.33 -13.69 -5.15
CA ASP A 122 -12.58 -15.04 -4.60
C ASP A 122 -13.50 -15.97 -5.44
N THR A 123 -14.16 -15.46 -6.48
CA THR A 123 -15.07 -16.25 -7.33
C THR A 123 -14.38 -16.91 -8.53
N LEU A 124 -13.07 -16.70 -8.68
CA LEU A 124 -12.26 -17.15 -9.80
C LEU A 124 -11.74 -18.59 -9.65
N THR A 125 -11.32 -19.17 -10.77
CA THR A 125 -10.74 -20.52 -10.81
C THR A 125 -9.21 -20.50 -10.77
N VAL A 126 -8.60 -21.66 -10.55
CA VAL A 126 -7.14 -21.87 -10.65
C VAL A 126 -6.61 -21.45 -12.04
N GLU A 127 -7.40 -21.60 -13.10
CA GLU A 127 -6.99 -21.20 -14.46
C GLU A 127 -7.03 -19.68 -14.65
N ASP A 128 -8.00 -19.01 -14.04
CA ASP A 128 -8.05 -17.54 -14.00
C ASP A 128 -6.86 -16.97 -13.21
N ALA A 129 -6.50 -17.60 -12.09
CA ALA A 129 -5.30 -17.25 -11.31
C ALA A 129 -4.00 -17.38 -12.14
N LYS A 130 -3.86 -18.45 -12.94
CA LYS A 130 -2.74 -18.58 -13.90
C LYS A 130 -2.76 -17.45 -14.92
N ASN A 131 -3.92 -17.15 -15.50
CA ASN A 131 -4.06 -16.09 -16.51
C ASN A 131 -3.73 -14.70 -15.95
N ILE A 132 -4.13 -14.40 -14.72
CA ILE A 132 -3.74 -13.16 -14.01
C ILE A 132 -2.22 -13.15 -13.78
N GLY A 133 -1.63 -14.25 -13.31
CA GLY A 133 -0.18 -14.36 -13.10
C GLY A 133 0.64 -14.19 -14.39
N MET A 134 0.16 -14.73 -15.52
CA MET A 134 0.81 -14.58 -16.83
C MET A 134 0.69 -13.14 -17.36
N LYS A 135 -0.49 -12.50 -17.28
CA LYS A 135 -0.65 -11.07 -17.62
C LYS A 135 0.22 -10.17 -16.74
N ALA A 136 0.38 -10.50 -15.47
CA ALA A 136 1.27 -9.79 -14.57
C ALA A 136 2.75 -9.98 -14.96
N ALA A 137 3.12 -11.17 -15.44
CA ALA A 137 4.45 -11.42 -15.99
C ALA A 137 4.70 -10.63 -17.28
N GLU A 138 3.71 -10.52 -18.17
CA GLU A 138 3.76 -9.65 -19.36
C GLU A 138 3.96 -8.18 -18.98
N ALA A 139 3.21 -7.68 -18.00
CA ALA A 139 3.37 -6.32 -17.47
C ALA A 139 4.74 -6.04 -16.82
N ILE A 140 5.45 -7.08 -16.35
CA ILE A 140 6.87 -6.97 -15.95
C ILE A 140 7.75 -6.81 -17.20
N ASP A 141 7.59 -7.65 -18.23
CA ASP A 141 8.43 -7.64 -19.44
C ASP A 141 8.36 -6.28 -20.19
N GLU A 142 7.18 -5.67 -20.24
CA GLU A 142 6.98 -4.34 -20.83
C GLU A 142 7.83 -3.23 -20.18
N VAL A 143 8.14 -3.36 -18.89
CA VAL A 143 8.87 -2.34 -18.09
C VAL A 143 10.31 -2.75 -17.80
N LEU A 144 10.56 -4.05 -17.68
CA LEU A 144 11.81 -4.71 -17.34
C LEU A 144 12.00 -5.93 -18.25
N PRO A 145 12.45 -5.74 -19.50
CA PRO A 145 12.57 -6.83 -20.47
C PRO A 145 13.36 -8.03 -19.95
N TYR A 146 12.79 -9.22 -20.13
CA TYR A 146 13.28 -10.50 -19.59
C TYR A 146 14.71 -10.82 -19.97
N GLU A 147 15.08 -10.53 -21.21
CA GLU A 147 16.46 -10.63 -21.68
C GLU A 147 17.34 -9.70 -20.82
N THR A 148 17.03 -8.41 -20.76
CA THR A 148 17.86 -7.38 -20.09
C THR A 148 17.99 -7.57 -18.58
N TYR A 149 16.91 -7.94 -17.88
CA TYR A 149 16.84 -7.91 -16.41
C TYR A 149 16.81 -9.29 -15.75
N PHE A 150 16.30 -10.32 -16.43
CA PHE A 150 15.94 -11.61 -15.82
C PHE A 150 16.60 -12.83 -16.51
N THR A 151 17.66 -12.61 -17.30
CA THR A 151 18.37 -13.68 -18.03
C THR A 151 19.88 -13.52 -17.83
N GLN A 152 20.59 -14.60 -17.51
CA GLN A 152 22.03 -14.54 -17.18
C GLN A 152 22.90 -14.26 -18.41
N TYR A 153 23.90 -13.39 -18.25
CA TYR A 153 24.86 -13.03 -19.29
C TYR A 153 26.29 -13.38 -18.89
N GLY A 154 26.84 -14.45 -19.49
CA GLY A 154 28.19 -14.92 -19.19
C GLY A 154 28.30 -15.36 -17.73
N THR A 155 29.03 -14.60 -16.92
CA THR A 155 29.17 -14.83 -15.46
C THR A 155 28.32 -13.88 -14.61
N LYS A 156 27.62 -12.91 -15.21
CA LYS A 156 26.78 -11.96 -14.45
C LYS A 156 25.50 -12.64 -13.95
N LYS A 157 25.22 -12.50 -12.65
CA LYS A 157 23.91 -12.82 -12.08
C LYS A 157 22.95 -11.67 -12.37
N MET A 158 21.76 -12.04 -12.81
CA MET A 158 20.66 -11.11 -13.07
C MET A 158 19.53 -11.37 -12.08
N TYR A 159 18.45 -10.60 -12.18
CA TYR A 159 17.32 -10.71 -11.27
C TYR A 159 16.52 -11.99 -11.53
N ASP A 160 15.78 -12.42 -10.52
CA ASP A 160 14.71 -13.40 -10.64
C ASP A 160 13.37 -12.70 -10.34
N PHE A 161 12.24 -13.27 -10.75
CA PHE A 161 10.92 -12.83 -10.26
C PHE A 161 10.03 -13.98 -9.83
N GLU A 162 9.12 -13.69 -8.90
CA GLU A 162 8.12 -14.59 -8.37
C GLU A 162 6.81 -13.81 -8.17
N ILE A 163 5.76 -14.21 -8.88
CA ILE A 163 4.42 -13.65 -8.81
C ILE A 163 3.54 -14.72 -8.15
N THR A 164 3.06 -14.44 -6.94
CA THR A 164 2.12 -15.29 -6.22
C THR A 164 0.72 -14.70 -6.36
N VAL A 165 -0.17 -15.41 -7.05
CA VAL A 165 -1.61 -15.09 -7.13
C VAL A 165 -2.35 -15.94 -6.11
N ILE A 166 -3.19 -15.31 -5.30
CA ILE A 166 -4.01 -15.94 -4.25
C ILE A 166 -5.45 -15.42 -4.34
N ASP A 167 -6.42 -16.27 -3.98
CA ASP A 167 -7.68 -15.81 -3.41
C ASP A 167 -7.47 -15.40 -1.94
N GLN A 168 -8.45 -14.74 -1.31
CA GLN A 168 -8.30 -14.39 0.09
C GLN A 168 -8.15 -15.64 0.96
N LEU A 169 -7.35 -15.53 2.03
CA LEU A 169 -7.17 -16.59 3.02
C LEU A 169 -8.53 -17.15 3.43
N PRO A 170 -8.82 -18.44 3.18
CA PRO A 170 -10.16 -18.97 3.31
C PRO A 170 -10.65 -18.82 4.75
N THR A 171 -11.79 -18.13 4.90
CA THR A 171 -12.36 -17.79 6.21
C THR A 171 -13.02 -18.98 6.90
N ASP A 172 -13.16 -20.10 6.19
CA ASP A 172 -13.55 -21.41 6.69
C ASP A 172 -12.61 -22.50 6.14
N THR A 173 -12.69 -23.71 6.70
CA THR A 173 -11.88 -24.87 6.26
C THR A 173 -12.47 -25.62 5.06
N THR A 174 -13.51 -25.06 4.42
CA THR A 174 -14.26 -25.72 3.32
C THR A 174 -14.01 -25.07 1.96
N THR A 175 -13.55 -23.83 1.95
CA THR A 175 -13.13 -23.12 0.73
C THR A 175 -11.71 -23.54 0.36
N PRO A 176 -11.48 -24.14 -0.82
CA PRO A 176 -10.14 -24.56 -1.23
C PRO A 176 -9.31 -23.34 -1.63
N LEU A 177 -8.32 -22.97 -0.82
CA LEU A 177 -7.33 -21.92 -1.11
C LEU A 177 -6.76 -22.12 -2.53
N ILE A 178 -6.90 -21.14 -3.41
CA ILE A 178 -6.23 -21.09 -4.70
C ILE A 178 -4.90 -20.35 -4.52
N GLN A 179 -3.80 -21.02 -4.82
CA GLN A 179 -2.48 -20.38 -4.84
C GLN A 179 -1.71 -20.81 -6.08
N VAL A 180 -1.34 -19.84 -6.91
CA VAL A 180 -0.57 -20.05 -8.15
C VAL A 180 0.68 -19.18 -8.11
N ILE A 181 1.83 -19.77 -8.43
CA ILE A 181 3.09 -19.05 -8.59
C ILE A 181 3.50 -19.04 -10.07
N VAL A 182 3.72 -17.86 -10.63
CA VAL A 182 4.42 -17.66 -11.91
C VAL A 182 5.81 -17.10 -11.61
N TYR A 183 6.86 -17.74 -12.12
CA TYR A 183 8.24 -17.40 -11.77
C TYR A 183 9.18 -17.51 -12.96
N LYS A 184 10.23 -16.69 -12.97
CA LYS A 184 11.38 -16.83 -13.88
C LYS A 184 12.65 -16.60 -13.08
N ASN A 185 13.60 -17.50 -13.20
CA ASN A 185 14.97 -17.28 -12.74
C ASN A 185 15.91 -17.06 -13.93
N GLY A 186 17.10 -16.50 -13.64
CA GLY A 186 18.09 -16.15 -14.66
C GLY A 186 18.59 -17.29 -15.57
N GLY A 187 18.33 -18.55 -15.24
CA GLY A 187 18.65 -19.72 -16.07
C GLY A 187 17.49 -20.26 -16.91
N MET A 188 16.28 -19.73 -16.75
CA MET A 188 15.09 -20.12 -17.52
C MET A 188 14.94 -19.25 -18.77
N THR A 189 14.56 -19.84 -19.90
CA THR A 189 14.25 -19.10 -21.13
C THR A 189 12.96 -18.29 -20.99
N ALA A 190 11.86 -18.95 -20.59
CA ALA A 190 10.55 -18.35 -20.35
C ALA A 190 10.09 -18.54 -18.89
N PRO A 191 9.10 -17.76 -18.40
CA PRO A 191 8.48 -18.00 -17.10
C PRO A 191 7.83 -19.40 -17.02
N GLY A 192 7.87 -19.98 -15.82
CA GLY A 192 7.17 -21.21 -15.48
C GLY A 192 6.04 -20.95 -14.49
N THR A 193 5.09 -21.87 -14.42
CA THR A 193 3.91 -21.76 -13.56
C THR A 193 3.78 -22.99 -12.67
N GLN A 194 3.42 -22.81 -11.40
CA GLN A 194 3.19 -23.87 -10.43
C GLN A 194 1.92 -23.58 -9.64
N VAL A 195 1.01 -24.56 -9.57
CA VAL A 195 -0.12 -24.54 -8.66
C VAL A 195 0.33 -25.10 -7.30
N LEU A 196 0.02 -24.42 -6.20
CA LEU A 196 0.34 -24.84 -4.82
C LEU A 196 -0.86 -25.43 -4.07
N SER A 197 -2.07 -25.17 -4.55
CA SER A 197 -3.32 -25.75 -4.03
C SER A 197 -3.56 -27.21 -4.44
N GLU A 198 -2.74 -27.73 -5.36
CA GLU A 198 -2.83 -29.09 -5.89
C GLU A 198 -1.67 -29.97 -5.40
N SER A 199 -1.97 -31.24 -5.15
CA SER A 199 -0.98 -32.22 -4.68
C SER A 199 0.03 -32.57 -5.78
N LYS A 200 1.32 -32.32 -5.55
CA LYS A 200 2.42 -32.60 -6.49
C LYS A 200 2.51 -34.07 -6.93
N ASN A 201 1.99 -35.00 -6.14
CA ASN A 201 1.87 -36.42 -6.48
C ASN A 201 0.53 -36.95 -5.95
N PRO A 202 -0.52 -37.05 -6.80
CA PRO A 202 -1.83 -37.51 -6.36
C PRO A 202 -1.85 -39.00 -5.99
N GLU A 203 -1.08 -39.86 -6.67
CA GLU A 203 -0.99 -41.29 -6.35
C GLU A 203 -0.47 -41.54 -4.92
N TYR A 204 0.51 -40.73 -4.50
CA TYR A 204 1.05 -40.82 -3.13
C TYR A 204 0.06 -40.29 -2.08
N VAL A 205 -0.80 -39.34 -2.43
CA VAL A 205 -1.89 -38.88 -1.54
C VAL A 205 -2.95 -39.98 -1.38
N GLU A 206 -3.39 -40.60 -2.48
CA GLU A 206 -4.31 -41.74 -2.45
C GLU A 206 -3.76 -42.91 -1.61
N GLN A 207 -2.45 -43.18 -1.72
CA GLN A 207 -1.77 -44.18 -0.87
C GLN A 207 -1.84 -43.81 0.62
N LEU A 208 -1.54 -42.55 0.99
CA LEU A 208 -1.58 -42.10 2.38
C LEU A 208 -3.00 -42.08 2.96
N GLU A 209 -4.01 -41.72 2.16
CA GLU A 209 -5.42 -41.77 2.56
C GLU A 209 -5.89 -43.21 2.80
N ALA A 210 -5.53 -44.14 1.91
CA ALA A 210 -5.82 -45.56 2.07
C ALA A 210 -5.12 -46.17 3.31
N GLU A 211 -3.86 -45.81 3.58
CA GLU A 211 -3.14 -46.25 4.77
C GLU A 211 -3.80 -45.70 6.05
N LYS A 212 -4.15 -44.41 6.06
CA LYS A 212 -4.81 -43.75 7.19
C LYS A 212 -6.17 -44.40 7.51
N ALA A 213 -7.00 -44.64 6.50
CA ALA A 213 -8.30 -45.32 6.68
C ALA A 213 -8.13 -46.73 7.26
N ALA A 214 -7.09 -47.46 6.85
CA ALA A 214 -6.76 -48.78 7.42
C ALA A 214 -6.27 -48.71 8.89
N GLN A 215 -5.59 -47.63 9.29
CA GLN A 215 -5.18 -47.42 10.69
C GLN A 215 -6.37 -47.03 11.58
N GLU A 216 -7.27 -46.17 11.09
CA GLU A 216 -8.49 -45.77 11.80
C GLU A 216 -9.42 -46.97 12.03
N ALA A 217 -9.66 -47.78 10.99
CA ALA A 217 -10.49 -49.01 11.09
C ALA A 217 -9.93 -50.06 12.08
N ASN A 218 -8.60 -50.13 12.26
CA ASN A 218 -7.98 -51.00 13.26
C ASN A 218 -8.01 -50.42 14.69
N THR A 219 -8.28 -49.12 14.85
CA THR A 219 -8.32 -48.44 16.15
C THR A 219 -9.73 -48.44 16.75
N GLU A 220 -10.78 -48.42 15.93
CA GLU A 220 -12.17 -48.52 16.40
C GLU A 220 -12.63 -49.96 16.71
N GLY A 221 -11.83 -50.97 16.33
CA GLY A 221 -12.17 -52.39 16.45
C GLY A 221 -11.74 -53.10 17.73
N ASN A 222 -11.25 -52.39 18.77
CA ASN A 222 -10.60 -52.97 19.94
C ASN A 222 -10.98 -52.31 21.28
#